data_AF-A0A349MLT3-F1
#
_entry.id   AF-A0A349MLT3-F1
#
_cell.length_a   1.000
_cell.length_b   1.000
_cell.length_c   1.000
_cell.angle_alpha   90.00
_cell.angle_beta   90.00
_cell.angle_gamma   90.00
#
_symmetry.space_group_name_H-M   'P 1'
#
loop_
_entity.id
_entity.type
_entity.pdbx_description
1 polymer ?
#
loop_
_entity_poly.entity_id
_entity_poly.type
_entity_poly.pdbx_seq_one_letter_code
_entity_poly.pdbx_strand_id
1 'polypeptide(L)'
;MIRLEESFLRVVMWLPESFDFRLRREFLMIYQNRPPETFYKIDFRAVTSIDSSALGMLLLMRSYCGEGNARIRLVHCNERIRKILKTALFDEYFDMT
;
A
#
# COMPACT_ATOMS: atom_id res chain seq x y z
N MET A 1 5.51 -5.16 -12.05
CA MET A 1 4.49 -6.10 -11.59
C MET A 1 4.62 -6.23 -10.09
N ILE A 2 3.50 -6.28 -9.39
CA ILE A 2 3.42 -6.47 -7.96
C ILE A 2 3.54 -7.97 -7.68
N ARG A 3 4.47 -8.37 -6.81
CA ARG A 3 4.49 -9.76 -6.34
C ARG A 3 3.58 -9.92 -5.13
N LEU A 4 2.97 -11.09 -5.01
CA LEU A 4 1.97 -11.37 -3.98
C LEU A 4 2.30 -12.67 -3.25
N GLU A 5 2.09 -12.65 -1.95
CA GLU A 5 2.03 -13.83 -1.08
C GLU A 5 0.78 -13.73 -0.25
N GLU A 6 0.00 -14.80 -0.23
CA GLU A 6 -1.31 -14.83 0.42
C GLU A 6 -1.37 -16.01 1.39
N SER A 7 -1.80 -15.72 2.62
CA SER A 7 -1.94 -16.72 3.67
C SER A 7 -3.16 -16.38 4.53
N PHE A 8 -4.22 -17.17 4.38
CA PHE A 8 -5.50 -16.99 5.09
C PHE A 8 -6.01 -15.54 4.98
N LEU A 9 -5.96 -14.75 6.06
CA LEU A 9 -6.38 -13.34 6.09
C LEU A 9 -5.20 -12.36 5.94
N ARG A 10 -4.05 -12.79 5.44
CA ARG A 10 -2.87 -11.93 5.24
C ARG A 10 -2.46 -11.91 3.78
N VAL A 11 -2.20 -10.71 3.28
CA VAL A 11 -1.67 -10.47 1.93
C VAL A 11 -0.43 -9.61 2.04
N VAL A 12 0.68 -10.08 1.47
CA VAL A 12 1.92 -9.32 1.34
C VAL A 12 2.06 -8.89 -0.12
N MET A 13 2.23 -7.59 -0.35
CA MET A 13 2.46 -7.02 -1.67
C MET A 13 3.88 -6.49 -1.74
N TRP A 14 4.71 -7.01 -2.63
CA TRP A 14 6.01 -6.41 -2.95
C TRP A 14 5.86 -5.49 -4.15
N LEU A 15 6.03 -4.20 -3.89
CA LEU A 15 5.98 -3.19 -4.93
C LEU A 15 7.28 -3.21 -5.77
N PRO A 16 7.19 -2.92 -7.08
CA PRO A 16 8.37 -2.71 -7.91
C PRO A 16 8.99 -1.34 -7.64
N GLU A 17 10.06 -1.00 -8.35
CA GLU A 17 10.80 0.25 -8.14
C GLU A 17 9.96 1.53 -8.31
N SER A 18 8.99 1.51 -9.23
CA SER A 18 8.08 2.64 -9.43
C SER A 18 6.67 2.26 -8.99
N PHE A 19 6.15 3.00 -8.01
CA PHE A 19 4.77 2.94 -7.61
C PHE A 19 4.03 4.16 -8.16
N ASP A 20 3.31 3.95 -9.26
CA ASP A 20 2.60 4.98 -10.01
C ASP A 20 1.33 4.42 -10.68
N PHE A 21 0.62 5.25 -11.42
CA PHE A 21 -0.67 4.93 -12.04
C PHE A 21 -0.65 3.68 -12.94
N ARG A 22 0.51 3.26 -13.45
CA ARG A 22 0.64 2.06 -14.29
C ARG A 22 0.27 0.80 -13.52
N LEU A 23 0.46 0.81 -12.20
CA LEU A 23 0.08 -0.29 -11.31
C LEU A 23 -1.38 -0.24 -10.86
N ARG A 24 -2.15 0.80 -11.19
CA ARG A 24 -3.50 1.02 -10.66
C ARG A 24 -4.43 -0.17 -10.83
N ARG A 25 -4.49 -0.73 -12.04
CA ARG A 25 -5.38 -1.87 -12.31
C ARG A 25 -4.95 -3.10 -11.51
N GLU A 26 -3.65 -3.38 -11.47
CA GLU A 26 -3.08 -4.50 -10.74
C GLU A 26 -3.33 -4.36 -9.22
N PHE A 27 -2.99 -3.20 -8.66
CA PHE A 27 -3.17 -2.85 -7.24
C PHE A 27 -4.65 -2.96 -6.81
N LEU A 28 -5.56 -2.43 -7.63
CA LEU A 28 -7.00 -2.48 -7.37
C LEU A 28 -7.54 -3.92 -7.28
N MET A 29 -7.15 -4.79 -8.21
CA MET A 29 -7.61 -6.18 -8.24
C MET A 29 -7.13 -6.98 -7.01
N ILE A 30 -6.04 -6.56 -6.37
CA ILE A 30 -5.48 -7.23 -5.20
C ILE A 30 -6.33 -7.00 -3.94
N TYR A 31 -7.07 -5.91 -3.79
CA TYR A 31 -7.88 -5.73 -2.58
C TYR A 31 -9.39 -5.79 -2.80
N GLN A 32 -9.87 -5.57 -4.02
CA GLN A 32 -11.32 -5.48 -4.31
C GLN A 32 -12.14 -6.76 -4.16
N ASN A 33 -11.52 -7.94 -4.09
CA ASN A 33 -12.25 -9.22 -3.99
C ASN A 33 -11.87 -9.98 -2.71
N ARG A 34 -11.44 -9.26 -1.68
CA ARG A 34 -10.98 -9.85 -0.42
C ARG A 34 -11.80 -9.35 0.76
N PRO A 35 -11.97 -10.15 1.82
CA PRO A 35 -12.70 -9.74 3.00
C PRO A 35 -12.14 -8.44 3.60
N PRO A 36 -12.98 -7.52 4.13
CA PRO A 36 -12.51 -6.29 4.78
C PRO A 36 -11.54 -6.54 5.94
N GLU A 37 -11.61 -7.70 6.59
CA GLU A 37 -10.76 -8.08 7.73
C GLU A 37 -9.33 -8.48 7.31
N THR A 38 -9.06 -8.54 6.01
CA THR A 38 -7.76 -8.89 5.45
C THR A 38 -6.70 -7.90 5.91
N PHE A 39 -5.60 -8.45 6.44
CA PHE A 39 -4.42 -7.70 6.83
C PHE A 39 -3.48 -7.58 5.64
N TYR A 40 -3.14 -6.35 5.28
CA TYR A 40 -2.25 -6.04 4.17
C TYR A 40 -0.90 -5.57 4.66
N LYS A 41 0.16 -6.16 4.13
CA LYS A 41 1.54 -5.70 4.30
C LYS A 41 2.06 -5.26 2.93
N ILE A 42 2.23 -3.96 2.75
CA ILE A 42 2.73 -3.37 1.51
C ILE A 42 4.21 -3.08 1.69
N ASP A 43 5.05 -3.81 0.97
CA ASP A 43 6.49 -3.78 1.08
C ASP A 43 7.10 -2.82 0.06
N PHE A 44 7.71 -1.74 0.57
CA PHE A 44 8.33 -0.67 -0.20
C PHE A 44 9.83 -0.86 -0.43
N ARG A 45 10.41 -2.03 -0.08
CA ARG A 45 11.87 -2.24 -0.10
C ARG A 45 12.52 -1.91 -1.45
N ALA A 46 11.85 -2.20 -2.56
CA ALA A 46 12.36 -1.90 -3.90
C ALA A 46 11.98 -0.50 -4.40
N VAL A 47 11.01 0.18 -3.78
CA VAL A 47 10.41 1.41 -4.30
C VAL A 47 11.40 2.58 -4.22
N THR A 48 11.70 3.18 -5.36
CA THR A 48 12.57 4.36 -5.49
C THR A 48 11.82 5.59 -6.01
N SER A 49 10.68 5.40 -6.68
CA SER A 49 9.80 6.47 -7.16
C SER A 49 8.34 6.23 -6.78
N ILE A 50 7.69 7.30 -6.34
CA ILE A 50 6.25 7.36 -6.05
C ILE A 50 5.69 8.68 -6.58
N ASP A 51 4.47 8.66 -7.11
CA ASP A 51 3.77 9.86 -7.60
C ASP A 51 2.48 10.14 -6.81
N SER A 52 1.78 11.22 -7.15
CA SER A 52 0.51 11.59 -6.53
C SER A 52 -0.61 10.57 -6.76
N SER A 53 -0.55 9.82 -7.87
CA SER A 53 -1.54 8.79 -8.16
C SER A 53 -1.41 7.61 -7.20
N ALA A 54 -0.19 7.23 -6.84
CA ALA A 54 0.09 6.17 -5.87
C ALA A 54 -0.38 6.51 -4.46
N LEU A 55 -0.22 7.77 -4.05
CA LEU A 55 -0.82 8.26 -2.79
C LEU A 55 -2.35 8.10 -2.82
N GLY A 56 -2.99 8.49 -3.93
CA GLY A 56 -4.43 8.27 -4.12
C GLY A 56 -4.82 6.79 -4.06
N MET A 57 -4.04 5.90 -4.67
CA MET A 57 -4.30 4.44 -4.66
C MET A 57 -4.27 3.85 -3.25
N LEU A 58 -3.33 4.29 -2.40
CA LEU A 58 -3.26 3.86 -1.00
C LEU A 58 -4.50 4.34 -0.21
N LEU A 59 -4.92 5.59 -0.39
CA LEU A 59 -6.10 6.12 0.28
C LEU A 59 -7.38 5.41 -0.15
N LEU A 60 -7.53 5.09 -1.44
CA LEU A 60 -8.65 4.30 -1.96
C LEU A 60 -8.68 2.90 -1.37
N MET A 61 -7.52 2.23 -1.26
CA MET A 61 -7.41 0.94 -0.61
C MET A 61 -7.83 1.03 0.87
N ARG A 62 -7.36 2.05 1.60
CA ARG A 62 -7.76 2.28 2.99
C ARG A 62 -9.26 2.47 3.13
N SER A 63 -9.88 3.28 2.26
CA SER A 63 -11.33 3.48 2.25
C SER A 63 -12.08 2.15 2.01
N TYR A 64 -11.62 1.36 1.05
CA TYR A 64 -12.22 0.05 0.76
C TYR A 64 -12.06 -0.94 1.93
N CYS A 65 -10.93 -0.95 2.63
CA CYS A 65 -10.64 -1.86 3.74
C CYS A 65 -11.26 -1.43 5.09
N GLY A 66 -12.21 -0.50 5.11
CA GLY A 66 -12.92 -0.10 6.33
C GLY A 66 -12.33 1.14 7.04
N GLU A 67 -11.63 2.00 6.30
CA GLU A 67 -11.14 3.31 6.75
C GLU A 67 -10.29 3.25 8.03
N GLY A 68 -10.84 3.71 9.16
CA GLY A 68 -10.15 3.70 10.46
C GLY A 68 -9.89 2.30 11.00
N ASN A 69 -10.64 1.30 10.53
CA ASN A 69 -10.44 -0.11 10.91
C ASN A 69 -9.54 -0.87 9.91
N ALA A 70 -9.04 -0.20 8.87
CA ALA A 70 -8.23 -0.82 7.84
C ALA A 70 -6.91 -1.36 8.40
N ARG A 71 -6.65 -2.65 8.16
CA ARG A 71 -5.48 -3.36 8.65
C ARG A 71 -4.34 -3.32 7.63
N ILE A 72 -3.85 -2.12 7.32
CA ILE A 72 -2.82 -1.90 6.28
C ILE A 72 -1.53 -1.42 6.94
N ARG A 73 -0.42 -2.10 6.66
CA ARG A 73 0.93 -1.71 7.08
C ARG A 73 1.80 -1.40 5.88
N LEU A 74 2.44 -0.24 5.88
CA LEU A 74 3.49 0.11 4.94
C LEU A 74 4.82 -0.27 5.59
N VAL A 75 5.58 -1.15 4.95
CA VAL A 75 6.83 -1.68 5.53
C VAL A 75 8.03 -1.40 4.63
N HIS A 76 9.21 -1.30 5.24
CA HIS A 76 10.48 -1.10 4.53
C HIS A 76 10.49 0.15 3.64
N CYS A 77 9.79 1.21 4.04
CA CYS A 77 9.89 2.51 3.39
C CYS A 77 11.30 3.08 3.64
N ASN A 78 12.10 3.24 2.59
CA ASN A 78 13.38 3.95 2.69
C ASN A 78 13.16 5.42 3.10
N GLU A 79 14.22 6.10 3.54
CA GLU A 79 14.13 7.46 4.09
C GLU A 79 13.45 8.46 3.15
N ARG A 80 13.75 8.40 1.85
CA ARG A 80 13.16 9.28 0.85
C ARG A 80 11.65 9.04 0.73
N ILE A 81 11.23 7.78 0.57
CA ILE A 81 9.80 7.42 0.47
C ILE A 81 9.08 7.76 1.77
N ARG A 82 9.68 7.46 2.93
CA ARG A 82 9.12 7.81 4.24
C ARG A 82 8.90 9.32 4.36
N LYS A 83 9.85 10.14 3.91
CA LYS A 83 9.70 11.61 3.91
C LYS A 83 8.54 12.07 3.03
N ILE A 84 8.41 11.52 1.81
CA ILE A 84 7.31 11.85 0.90
C ILE A 84 5.95 11.50 1.55
N LEU A 85 5.83 10.29 2.10
CA LEU A 85 4.61 9.82 2.77
C LEU A 85 4.26 10.72 3.97
N LYS A 86 5.23 11.07 4.81
CA LYS A 86 5.03 11.98 5.95
C LYS A 86 4.63 13.39 5.55
N THR A 87 5.23 13.94 4.50
CA THR A 87 4.81 15.26 3.97
C THR A 87 3.36 15.23 3.48
N ALA A 88 2.88 14.08 3.01
CA ALA A 88 1.50 13.86 2.65
C ALA A 88 0.60 13.39 3.83
N LEU A 89 1.12 13.40 5.07
CA LEU A 89 0.44 12.98 6.31
C LEU A 89 0.01 11.50 6.35
N PHE A 90 0.69 10.62 5.60
CA PHE A 90 0.32 9.20 5.56
C PHE A 90 0.62 8.47 6.87
N ASP A 91 1.48 9.00 7.73
CA ASP A 91 1.72 8.48 9.07
C ASP A 91 0.53 8.68 10.03
N GLU A 92 -0.42 9.56 9.71
CA GLU A 92 -1.69 9.68 10.44
C GLU A 92 -2.73 8.63 10.00
N TYR A 93 -2.58 8.06 8.80
CA TYR A 93 -3.56 7.16 8.20
C TYR A 93 -3.11 5.70 8.13
N PHE A 94 -1.80 5.45 8.20
CA PHE A 94 -1.20 4.13 8.02
C PHE A 94 -0.15 3.85 9.10
N ASP A 95 -0.09 2.57 9.51
CA ASP A 95 1.02 2.06 10.30
C ASP A 95 2.25 1.88 9.39
N MET A 96 3.38 2.51 9.76
CA MET A 96 4.60 2.60 8.97
C MET A 96 5.81 2.04 9.72
N THR A 97 6.23 0.82 9.39
CA THR A 97 7.37 0.12 10.04
C THR A 97 8.60 0.02 9.14
#